data_AF-A0A7V4GGQ1-F1
#
_entry.id   AF-A0A7V4GGQ1-F1
#
_cell.length_a   1.000
_cell.length_b   1.000
_cell.length_c   1.000
_cell.angle_alpha   90.00
_cell.angle_beta   90.00
_cell.angle_gamma   90.00
#
_symmetry.space_group_name_H-M   'P 1'
#
loop_
_entity.id
_entity.type
_entity.pdbx_description
1 polymer ?
#
loop_
_entity_poly.entity_id
_entity_poly.type
_entity_poly.pdbx_seq_one_letter_code
_entity_poly.pdbx_strand_id
1 'polypeptide(L)'
;MMQQQFLWTLPATVLLLCGACVAEDDATEAVAAAAPALGSADGLDVADRDCRVVLRSVTRNPGDTDYETDCGSGECRYVWRGSVEVAESVDPAATVHVLYHLASDPEWWEVRAAADTGPTPGFRRYSFAVDEHLFGPATPGGEEQAVELVAFVRTPEGGRLFDHNAHPGDFDNARLEASNGFAAFDGGVCRPSVGVLWFDEGWVENQHGPLRQDGYLELHYDIDRLPACRGTHNGHPAWDIEANVRFLPGGQLFVGSVRQFVREYGTPTNEATDLPFVVRVPDDAWEVEIWFRNYSGAGSSCVAWDSNAGANYHFDVWPAADHPRCLDVERETGIHTEDDRMAHNQPACLAYDLAAQYDAEFCEFHLEGFGDGYVGHYGIPYRWLLGYLRVGPQDGEVLNAGMYTRFRDDATGQAGRRFSLGVREGDGLWRVGFPYEVGGMGPFTCDRTVEEFAFFLDVRRPSGEVVRLWQSRHGANYRWDDAFARPTSIEPIPYGNIRWADAASGVFDSRDACR
;
A
#
# COMPACT_ATOMS: atom_id res chain seq x y z
N MET A 1 5.31 -70.00 20.60
CA MET A 1 4.84 -68.61 20.69
C MET A 1 4.66 -68.11 19.27
N MET A 2 3.42 -68.01 18.79
CA MET A 2 3.07 -67.52 17.44
C MET A 2 3.16 -65.98 17.44
N GLN A 3 3.89 -65.42 16.48
CA GLN A 3 3.91 -63.99 16.19
C GLN A 3 3.05 -63.76 14.93
N GLN A 4 1.91 -63.11 15.09
CA GLN A 4 1.03 -62.69 13.99
C GLN A 4 1.61 -61.44 13.31
N GLN A 5 1.77 -61.50 12.00
CA GLN A 5 2.05 -60.36 11.14
C GLN A 5 0.71 -59.79 10.63
N PHE A 6 0.46 -58.52 10.89
CA PHE A 6 -0.62 -57.76 10.27
C PHE A 6 -0.07 -57.08 9.01
N LEU A 7 -0.53 -57.51 7.83
CA LEU A 7 -0.39 -56.76 6.58
C LEU A 7 -1.51 -55.72 6.51
N TRP A 8 -1.15 -54.45 6.42
CA TRP A 8 -2.06 -53.38 6.00
C TRP A 8 -1.85 -53.10 4.51
N THR A 9 -2.87 -53.40 3.71
CA THR A 9 -2.97 -52.96 2.31
C THR A 9 -3.52 -51.53 2.28
N LEU A 10 -2.70 -50.57 1.89
CA LEU A 10 -3.14 -49.22 1.53
C LEU A 10 -3.63 -49.22 0.06
N PRO A 11 -4.78 -48.63 -0.26
CA PRO A 11 -5.19 -48.44 -1.65
C PRO A 11 -4.32 -47.37 -2.31
N ALA A 12 -3.78 -47.70 -3.48
CA ALA A 12 -3.08 -46.76 -4.34
C ALA A 12 -4.10 -45.80 -4.98
N THR A 13 -4.19 -44.58 -4.45
CA THR A 13 -4.93 -43.48 -5.09
C THR A 13 -4.09 -42.99 -6.26
N VAL A 14 -4.49 -43.36 -7.47
CA VAL A 14 -3.95 -42.79 -8.71
C VAL A 14 -4.52 -41.38 -8.85
N LEU A 15 -3.73 -40.36 -8.51
CA LEU A 15 -4.01 -38.98 -8.90
C LEU A 15 -3.75 -38.86 -10.41
N LEU A 16 -4.83 -38.82 -11.22
CA LEU A 16 -4.75 -38.30 -12.57
C LEU A 16 -4.61 -36.77 -12.48
N LEU A 17 -3.41 -36.27 -12.76
CA LEU A 17 -3.13 -34.87 -13.01
C LEU A 17 -3.69 -34.52 -14.40
N CYS A 18 -4.94 -34.05 -14.46
CA CYS A 18 -5.45 -33.35 -15.62
C CYS A 18 -4.71 -32.00 -15.71
N GLY A 19 -3.89 -31.83 -16.76
CA GLY A 19 -3.38 -30.52 -17.12
C GLY A 19 -4.57 -29.60 -17.43
N ALA A 20 -4.74 -28.56 -16.62
CA ALA A 20 -5.69 -27.51 -16.90
C ALA A 20 -5.20 -26.76 -18.16
N CYS A 21 -5.73 -27.13 -19.32
CA CYS A 21 -5.98 -26.13 -20.35
C CYS A 21 -6.84 -25.07 -19.66
N VAL A 22 -6.35 -23.83 -19.57
CA VAL A 22 -7.22 -22.69 -19.27
C VAL A 22 -8.36 -22.82 -20.27
N ALA A 23 -9.58 -23.07 -19.79
CA ALA A 23 -10.73 -23.21 -20.66
C ALA A 23 -10.84 -21.89 -21.42
N GLU A 24 -10.54 -21.92 -22.72
CA GLU A 24 -10.81 -20.82 -23.63
C GLU A 24 -12.31 -20.53 -23.53
N ASP A 25 -12.61 -19.30 -23.08
CA ASP A 25 -13.89 -18.61 -23.17
C ASP A 25 -15.14 -19.44 -22.85
N ASP A 26 -15.40 -19.68 -21.56
CA ASP A 26 -16.78 -19.63 -21.04
C ASP A 26 -17.25 -18.14 -21.04
N ALA A 27 -17.04 -17.44 -22.15
CA ALA A 27 -17.64 -16.14 -22.39
C ALA A 27 -19.15 -16.38 -22.46
N THR A 28 -19.83 -16.08 -21.36
CA THR A 28 -21.28 -16.25 -21.29
C THR A 28 -21.94 -15.25 -22.22
N GLU A 29 -22.87 -15.71 -23.04
CA GLU A 29 -23.77 -14.89 -23.86
C GLU A 29 -24.37 -13.75 -23.02
N ALA A 30 -24.47 -12.56 -23.61
CA ALA A 30 -25.06 -11.41 -22.93
C ALA A 30 -26.56 -11.65 -22.65
N VAL A 31 -27.02 -11.29 -21.45
CA VAL A 31 -28.42 -11.46 -21.06
C VAL A 31 -29.04 -10.11 -20.75
N ALA A 32 -30.25 -9.87 -21.26
CA ALA A 32 -31.01 -8.67 -20.94
C ALA A 32 -31.23 -8.56 -19.42
N ALA A 33 -30.94 -7.39 -18.86
CA ALA A 33 -30.93 -7.14 -17.43
C ALA A 33 -31.67 -5.84 -17.07
N ALA A 34 -32.06 -5.72 -15.80
CA ALA A 34 -32.63 -4.48 -15.29
C ALA A 34 -31.51 -3.51 -14.90
N ALA A 35 -31.71 -2.22 -15.17
CA ALA A 35 -30.87 -1.14 -14.66
C ALA A 35 -30.70 -1.22 -13.13
N PRO A 36 -29.65 -0.60 -12.56
CA PRO A 36 -29.50 -0.51 -11.10
C PRO A 36 -30.72 0.18 -10.47
N ALA A 37 -31.34 -0.46 -9.48
CA ALA A 37 -32.51 0.02 -8.75
C ALA A 37 -32.12 0.53 -7.35
N LEU A 38 -31.00 1.26 -7.26
CA LEU A 38 -30.43 1.74 -6.00
C LEU A 38 -31.42 2.68 -5.29
N GLY A 39 -31.63 2.46 -3.99
CA GLY A 39 -32.53 3.28 -3.17
C GLY A 39 -34.03 3.11 -3.43
N SER A 40 -34.44 2.16 -4.29
CA SER A 40 -35.84 1.73 -4.35
C SER A 40 -36.24 1.06 -3.04
N ALA A 41 -37.42 1.38 -2.51
CA ALA A 41 -37.90 0.82 -1.23
C ALA A 41 -37.97 -0.72 -1.21
N ASP A 42 -38.13 -1.32 -2.39
CA ASP A 42 -38.19 -2.77 -2.59
C ASP A 42 -36.96 -3.33 -3.32
N GLY A 43 -35.94 -2.48 -3.58
CA GLY A 43 -34.71 -2.87 -4.26
C GLY A 43 -33.72 -3.57 -3.33
N LEU A 44 -33.09 -4.64 -3.80
CA LEU A 44 -31.98 -5.31 -3.12
C LEU A 44 -30.61 -4.85 -3.65
N ASP A 45 -30.60 -3.78 -4.43
CA ASP A 45 -29.39 -3.22 -5.00
C ASP A 45 -28.73 -2.25 -4.02
N VAL A 46 -27.43 -2.39 -3.83
CA VAL A 46 -26.63 -1.59 -2.92
C VAL A 46 -25.38 -1.08 -3.65
N ALA A 47 -25.03 0.17 -3.42
CA ALA A 47 -23.77 0.73 -3.88
C ALA A 47 -22.65 0.32 -2.92
N ASP A 48 -21.58 -0.25 -3.45
CA ASP A 48 -20.39 -0.62 -2.70
C ASP A 48 -19.47 0.58 -2.53
N ARG A 49 -19.21 0.91 -1.27
CA ARG A 49 -18.26 1.94 -0.83
C ARG A 49 -17.18 1.36 0.09
N ASP A 50 -17.21 0.04 0.27
CA ASP A 50 -16.37 -0.70 1.20
C ASP A 50 -15.38 -1.60 0.45
N CYS A 51 -15.11 -1.33 -0.84
CA CYS A 51 -14.13 -2.05 -1.63
C CYS A 51 -14.36 -3.57 -1.72
N ARG A 52 -15.61 -4.03 -1.69
CA ARG A 52 -15.99 -5.43 -1.83
C ARG A 52 -16.05 -5.89 -3.28
N VAL A 53 -16.36 -4.98 -4.21
CA VAL A 53 -16.32 -5.21 -5.66
C VAL A 53 -15.69 -4.01 -6.34
N VAL A 54 -14.71 -4.25 -7.20
CA VAL A 54 -13.95 -3.19 -7.87
C VAL A 54 -13.72 -3.53 -9.33
N LEU A 55 -14.21 -2.70 -10.24
CA LEU A 55 -13.86 -2.71 -11.65
C LEU A 55 -12.45 -2.12 -11.79
N ARG A 56 -11.45 -2.98 -12.01
CA ARG A 56 -10.04 -2.56 -12.09
C ARG A 56 -9.74 -1.85 -13.41
N SER A 57 -10.21 -2.43 -14.50
CA SER A 57 -9.97 -1.90 -15.84
C SER A 57 -10.99 -2.43 -16.83
N VAL A 58 -11.25 -1.64 -17.85
CA VAL A 58 -11.92 -2.07 -19.08
C VAL A 58 -11.40 -1.22 -20.24
N THR A 59 -11.05 -1.87 -21.34
CA THR A 59 -10.52 -1.21 -22.54
C THR A 59 -10.99 -1.92 -23.79
N ARG A 60 -10.97 -1.22 -24.93
CA ARG A 60 -10.93 -1.90 -26.24
C ARG A 60 -9.60 -2.64 -26.34
N ASN A 61 -9.63 -3.96 -26.48
CA ASN A 61 -8.41 -4.77 -26.47
C ASN A 61 -7.66 -4.60 -27.81
N PRO A 62 -6.33 -4.38 -27.83
CA PRO A 62 -5.57 -4.36 -29.08
C PRO A 62 -5.58 -5.75 -29.75
N GLY A 63 -5.81 -5.77 -31.06
CA GLY A 63 -5.66 -6.94 -31.93
C GLY A 63 -4.39 -6.84 -32.81
N ASP A 64 -4.22 -7.80 -33.72
CA ASP A 64 -3.00 -7.91 -34.56
C ASP A 64 -2.75 -6.67 -35.45
N THR A 65 -3.83 -6.03 -35.93
CA THR A 65 -3.74 -4.88 -36.84
C THR A 65 -4.45 -3.63 -36.34
N ASP A 66 -5.37 -3.76 -35.38
CA ASP A 66 -6.13 -2.66 -34.79
C ASP A 66 -6.66 -3.08 -33.41
N TYR A 67 -7.97 -3.03 -33.17
CA TYR A 67 -8.62 -3.61 -31.99
C TYR A 67 -9.21 -4.99 -32.28
N GLU A 68 -9.38 -5.78 -31.22
CA GLU A 68 -10.10 -7.04 -31.26
C GLU A 68 -11.56 -6.80 -31.65
N THR A 69 -12.08 -7.64 -32.55
CA THR A 69 -13.48 -7.58 -32.98
C THR A 69 -14.11 -8.97 -33.05
N ASP A 70 -15.38 -9.10 -32.67
CA ASP A 70 -16.19 -10.26 -32.98
C ASP A 70 -17.09 -9.97 -34.20
N CYS A 71 -17.01 -10.83 -35.21
CA CYS A 71 -17.81 -10.76 -36.43
C CYS A 71 -18.76 -11.97 -36.60
N GLY A 72 -18.93 -12.79 -35.55
CA GLY A 72 -19.71 -14.04 -35.58
C GLY A 72 -21.17 -13.85 -35.96
N SER A 73 -21.76 -12.68 -35.63
CA SER A 73 -23.14 -12.33 -35.97
C SER A 73 -23.31 -11.72 -37.37
N GLY A 74 -22.23 -11.59 -38.16
CA GLY A 74 -22.23 -10.98 -39.50
C GLY A 74 -21.95 -9.47 -39.53
N GLU A 75 -22.00 -8.80 -38.38
CA GLU A 75 -21.51 -7.44 -38.19
C GLU A 75 -20.32 -7.49 -37.22
N CYS A 76 -19.21 -6.84 -37.57
CA CYS A 76 -18.05 -6.79 -36.68
C CYS A 76 -18.26 -5.75 -35.58
N ARG A 77 -18.19 -6.18 -34.32
CA ARG A 77 -18.27 -5.34 -33.11
C ARG A 77 -16.90 -5.29 -32.45
N TYR A 78 -16.58 -4.22 -31.74
CA TYR A 78 -15.37 -4.23 -30.91
C TYR A 78 -15.54 -5.24 -29.77
N VAL A 79 -14.44 -5.77 -29.24
CA VAL A 79 -14.44 -6.54 -27.99
C VAL A 79 -13.79 -5.69 -26.90
N TRP A 80 -14.53 -5.47 -25.83
CA TRP A 80 -14.04 -4.77 -24.64
C TRP A 80 -13.70 -5.81 -23.59
N ARG A 81 -12.44 -5.81 -23.14
CA ARG A 81 -11.97 -6.72 -22.10
C ARG A 81 -11.67 -5.95 -20.84
N GLY A 82 -11.93 -6.57 -19.71
CA GLY A 82 -11.69 -5.96 -18.42
C GLY A 82 -11.47 -6.97 -17.32
N SER A 83 -11.22 -6.44 -16.13
CA SER A 83 -11.11 -7.24 -14.93
C SER A 83 -11.87 -6.62 -13.76
N VAL A 84 -12.48 -7.49 -12.98
CA VAL A 84 -13.18 -7.18 -11.73
C VAL A 84 -12.47 -7.91 -10.62
N GLU A 85 -12.30 -7.24 -9.50
CA GLU A 85 -11.79 -7.84 -8.27
C GLU A 85 -12.87 -7.83 -7.20
N VAL A 86 -12.99 -8.95 -6.49
CA VAL A 86 -13.98 -9.12 -5.42
C VAL A 86 -13.27 -9.51 -4.14
N ALA A 87 -13.51 -8.76 -3.06
CA ALA A 87 -12.84 -8.99 -1.79
C ALA A 87 -13.06 -10.43 -1.29
N GLU A 88 -12.04 -11.00 -0.64
CA GLU A 88 -12.11 -12.36 -0.07
C GLU A 88 -13.21 -12.51 1.00
N SER A 89 -13.66 -11.40 1.61
CA SER A 89 -14.76 -11.37 2.57
C SER A 89 -16.14 -11.55 1.95
N VAL A 90 -16.29 -11.38 0.63
CA VAL A 90 -17.55 -11.60 -0.08
C VAL A 90 -17.78 -13.11 -0.23
N ASP A 91 -19.02 -13.56 -0.01
CA ASP A 91 -19.40 -14.97 -0.07
C ASP A 91 -18.82 -15.66 -1.32
N PRO A 92 -18.11 -16.80 -1.18
CA PRO A 92 -17.54 -17.51 -2.31
C PRO A 92 -18.60 -18.04 -3.29
N ALA A 93 -19.85 -18.23 -2.87
CA ALA A 93 -20.98 -18.63 -3.72
C ALA A 93 -21.59 -17.49 -4.53
N ALA A 94 -21.22 -16.23 -4.24
CA ALA A 94 -21.66 -15.09 -5.02
C ALA A 94 -21.06 -15.14 -6.45
N THR A 95 -21.79 -14.58 -7.41
CA THR A 95 -21.36 -14.54 -8.81
C THR A 95 -21.00 -13.12 -9.24
N VAL A 96 -20.00 -12.99 -10.10
CA VAL A 96 -19.47 -11.69 -10.55
C VAL A 96 -19.95 -11.40 -11.95
N HIS A 97 -20.39 -10.18 -12.17
CA HIS A 97 -21.01 -9.75 -13.42
C HIS A 97 -20.58 -8.34 -13.78
N VAL A 98 -20.77 -7.99 -15.04
CA VAL A 98 -20.68 -6.61 -15.53
C VAL A 98 -22.00 -6.26 -16.20
N LEU A 99 -22.62 -5.19 -15.72
CA LEU A 99 -23.83 -4.61 -16.29
C LEU A 99 -23.41 -3.48 -17.24
N TYR A 100 -23.93 -3.44 -18.46
CA TYR A 100 -23.52 -2.46 -19.47
C TYR A 100 -24.65 -2.10 -20.45
N HIS A 101 -24.50 -0.95 -21.11
CA HIS A 101 -25.33 -0.54 -22.25
C HIS A 101 -24.65 0.54 -23.10
N LEU A 102 -25.20 0.81 -24.29
CA LEU A 102 -24.87 2.03 -25.03
C LEU A 102 -25.57 3.21 -24.37
N ALA A 103 -24.87 4.32 -24.13
CA ALA A 103 -25.47 5.51 -23.51
C ALA A 103 -26.67 6.08 -24.31
N SER A 104 -26.79 5.72 -25.59
CA SER A 104 -27.90 6.08 -26.48
C SER A 104 -29.09 5.12 -26.42
N ASP A 105 -28.96 3.97 -25.75
CA ASP A 105 -29.94 2.90 -25.64
C ASP A 105 -30.33 2.67 -24.17
N PRO A 106 -31.61 2.72 -23.78
CA PRO A 106 -32.02 2.43 -22.41
C PRO A 106 -31.96 0.95 -22.00
N GLU A 107 -31.75 0.02 -22.94
CA GLU A 107 -31.73 -1.42 -22.65
C GLU A 107 -30.37 -1.85 -22.05
N TRP A 108 -30.43 -2.52 -20.90
CA TRP A 108 -29.27 -2.98 -20.17
C TRP A 108 -29.01 -4.46 -20.40
N TRP A 109 -27.74 -4.82 -20.45
CA TRP A 109 -27.24 -6.18 -20.65
C TRP A 109 -26.27 -6.53 -19.54
N GLU A 110 -26.21 -7.80 -19.15
CA GLU A 110 -25.20 -8.30 -18.23
C GLU A 110 -24.41 -9.46 -18.83
N VAL A 111 -23.13 -9.53 -18.48
CA VAL A 111 -22.26 -10.68 -18.74
C VAL A 111 -21.70 -11.19 -17.43
N ARG A 112 -21.53 -12.52 -17.30
CA ARG A 112 -20.86 -13.11 -16.16
C ARG A 112 -19.35 -13.03 -16.35
N ALA A 113 -18.64 -12.56 -15.33
CA ALA A 113 -17.18 -12.58 -15.31
C ALA A 113 -16.66 -13.97 -14.89
N ALA A 114 -15.61 -14.44 -15.56
CA ALA A 114 -14.96 -15.72 -15.29
C ALA A 114 -13.85 -15.53 -14.25
N ALA A 115 -13.68 -16.50 -13.34
CA ALA A 115 -12.61 -16.45 -12.36
C ALA A 115 -11.24 -16.55 -13.06
N ASP A 116 -10.32 -15.67 -12.68
CA ASP A 116 -8.93 -15.67 -13.13
C ASP A 116 -8.02 -16.23 -12.01
N THR A 117 -6.89 -16.82 -12.38
CA THR A 117 -5.93 -17.44 -11.45
C THR A 117 -4.81 -16.50 -11.00
N GLY A 118 -4.89 -15.21 -11.37
CA GLY A 118 -3.94 -14.20 -10.92
C GLY A 118 -4.02 -13.96 -9.40
N PRO A 119 -2.88 -13.98 -8.68
CA PRO A 119 -2.87 -13.59 -7.28
C PRO A 119 -3.10 -12.09 -7.17
N THR A 120 -4.20 -11.70 -6.53
CA THR A 120 -4.37 -10.34 -6.02
C THR A 120 -4.54 -10.40 -4.51
N PRO A 121 -3.62 -9.83 -3.72
CA PRO A 121 -3.74 -9.84 -2.27
C PRO A 121 -5.12 -9.30 -1.81
N GLY A 122 -5.94 -10.14 -1.16
CA GLY A 122 -7.25 -9.76 -0.62
C GLY A 122 -8.40 -9.70 -1.60
N PHE A 123 -8.16 -10.05 -2.86
CA PHE A 123 -9.19 -10.08 -3.88
C PHE A 123 -9.12 -11.37 -4.69
N ARG A 124 -10.29 -11.86 -5.06
CA ARG A 124 -10.45 -12.83 -6.15
C ARG A 124 -10.58 -12.05 -7.45
N ARG A 125 -9.73 -12.36 -8.42
CA ARG A 125 -9.76 -11.72 -9.73
C ARG A 125 -10.71 -12.44 -10.68
N TYR A 126 -11.43 -11.66 -11.47
CA TYR A 126 -12.30 -12.12 -12.53
C TYR A 126 -12.00 -11.34 -13.80
N SER A 127 -12.10 -11.99 -14.95
CA SER A 127 -12.00 -11.38 -16.27
C SER A 127 -13.34 -11.45 -16.98
N PHE A 128 -13.59 -10.49 -17.86
CA PHE A 128 -14.78 -10.48 -18.70
C PHE A 128 -14.45 -9.93 -20.08
N ALA A 129 -15.29 -10.29 -21.04
CA ALA A 129 -15.38 -9.67 -22.34
C ALA A 129 -16.84 -9.26 -22.58
N VAL A 130 -17.05 -8.10 -23.16
CA VAL A 130 -18.35 -7.68 -23.71
C VAL A 130 -18.13 -7.27 -25.16
N ASP A 131 -19.12 -7.51 -26.01
CA ASP A 131 -19.13 -7.14 -27.43
C ASP A 131 -20.57 -7.06 -27.94
N GLU A 132 -21.45 -7.94 -27.44
CA GLU A 132 -22.86 -7.97 -27.82
C GLU A 132 -23.59 -6.66 -27.48
N HIS A 133 -24.47 -6.23 -28.39
CA HIS A 133 -25.25 -4.99 -28.28
C HIS A 133 -24.44 -3.69 -28.26
N LEU A 134 -23.18 -3.75 -28.67
CA LEU A 134 -22.31 -2.59 -28.78
C LEU A 134 -21.90 -2.31 -30.23
N PHE A 135 -21.25 -1.16 -30.45
CA PHE A 135 -20.86 -0.70 -31.78
C PHE A 135 -19.54 -1.33 -32.26
N GLY A 136 -19.27 -1.25 -33.56
CA GLY A 136 -18.04 -1.74 -34.16
C GLY A 136 -17.36 -0.72 -35.07
N PRO A 137 -16.26 -1.11 -35.72
CA PRO A 137 -15.53 -0.24 -36.64
C PRO A 137 -16.38 0.32 -37.78
N ALA A 138 -17.39 -0.43 -38.23
CA ALA A 138 -18.26 -0.05 -39.33
C ALA A 138 -19.49 0.78 -38.88
N THR A 139 -19.70 0.98 -37.57
CA THR A 139 -20.86 1.71 -37.06
C THR A 139 -20.73 3.21 -37.39
N PRO A 140 -21.69 3.80 -38.13
CA PRO A 140 -21.67 5.23 -38.41
C PRO A 140 -21.68 6.05 -37.11
N GLY A 141 -20.74 6.98 -36.97
CA GLY A 141 -20.61 7.79 -35.75
C GLY A 141 -20.16 7.00 -34.52
N GLY A 142 -19.49 5.84 -34.69
CA GLY A 142 -18.99 5.04 -33.56
C GLY A 142 -18.13 5.82 -32.56
N GLU A 143 -17.37 6.82 -33.02
CA GLU A 143 -16.58 7.70 -32.15
C GLU A 143 -17.42 8.67 -31.29
N GLU A 144 -18.69 8.88 -31.64
CA GLU A 144 -19.65 9.68 -30.85
C GLU A 144 -20.44 8.82 -29.85
N GLN A 145 -20.35 7.49 -29.96
CA GLN A 145 -20.99 6.56 -29.03
C GLN A 145 -20.23 6.55 -27.70
N ALA A 146 -20.94 6.16 -26.65
CA ALA A 146 -20.36 5.87 -25.34
C ALA A 146 -20.95 4.57 -24.80
N VAL A 147 -20.13 3.81 -24.09
CA VAL A 147 -20.57 2.63 -23.32
C VAL A 147 -20.60 3.03 -21.85
N GLU A 148 -21.70 2.78 -21.16
CA GLU A 148 -21.77 2.88 -19.71
C GLU A 148 -21.81 1.49 -19.11
N LEU A 149 -21.01 1.26 -18.08
CA LEU A 149 -20.93 -0.04 -17.42
C LEU A 149 -20.57 0.07 -15.94
N VAL A 150 -20.92 -0.97 -15.20
CA VAL A 150 -20.63 -1.11 -13.78
C VAL A 150 -20.46 -2.59 -13.43
N ALA A 151 -19.43 -2.90 -12.65
CA ALA A 151 -19.23 -4.25 -12.12
C ALA A 151 -20.13 -4.48 -10.90
N PHE A 152 -20.62 -5.71 -10.72
CA PHE A 152 -21.38 -6.04 -9.53
C PHE A 152 -21.21 -7.50 -9.10
N VAL A 153 -21.51 -7.76 -7.83
CA VAL A 153 -21.64 -9.09 -7.27
C VAL A 153 -23.12 -9.39 -7.04
N ARG A 154 -23.58 -10.55 -7.52
CA ARG A 154 -24.90 -11.11 -7.20
C ARG A 154 -24.77 -12.08 -6.02
N THR A 155 -25.42 -11.75 -4.91
CA THR A 155 -25.40 -12.58 -3.70
C THR A 155 -26.29 -13.83 -3.86
N PRO A 156 -26.10 -14.87 -3.04
CA PRO A 156 -26.97 -16.05 -3.05
C PRO A 156 -28.46 -15.74 -2.81
N GLU A 157 -28.76 -14.65 -2.09
CA GLU A 157 -30.12 -14.17 -1.82
C GLU A 157 -30.74 -13.38 -2.99
N GLY A 158 -29.97 -13.15 -4.06
CA GLY A 158 -30.41 -12.42 -5.25
C GLY A 158 -30.21 -10.90 -5.21
N GLY A 159 -29.60 -10.36 -4.15
CA GLY A 159 -29.20 -8.95 -4.10
C GLY A 159 -28.01 -8.64 -5.02
N ARG A 160 -27.86 -7.37 -5.41
CA ARG A 160 -26.74 -6.90 -6.23
C ARG A 160 -25.94 -5.84 -5.47
N LEU A 161 -24.64 -6.01 -5.43
CA LEU A 161 -23.70 -5.05 -4.85
C LEU A 161 -22.85 -4.46 -5.98
N PHE A 162 -23.03 -3.18 -6.30
CA PHE A 162 -22.42 -2.49 -7.45
C PHE A 162 -21.18 -1.70 -7.06
N ASP A 163 -20.12 -1.74 -7.88
CA ASP A 163 -18.91 -0.95 -7.65
C ASP A 163 -19.16 0.55 -7.84
N HIS A 164 -19.16 1.30 -6.73
CA HIS A 164 -19.16 2.76 -6.74
C HIS A 164 -18.00 3.32 -5.92
N ASN A 165 -16.87 2.62 -5.88
CA ASN A 165 -15.73 3.06 -5.08
C ASN A 165 -15.00 4.25 -5.74
N ALA A 166 -14.94 4.29 -7.07
CA ALA A 166 -14.26 5.35 -7.83
C ALA A 166 -15.17 6.55 -8.19
N HIS A 167 -16.49 6.41 -8.02
CA HIS A 167 -17.48 7.38 -8.49
C HIS A 167 -18.15 8.15 -7.35
N PRO A 168 -18.32 9.48 -7.42
CA PRO A 168 -18.95 10.23 -6.33
C PRO A 168 -20.42 9.85 -6.08
N GLY A 169 -21.22 9.68 -7.13
CA GLY A 169 -22.63 9.32 -7.04
C GLY A 169 -22.88 7.82 -7.03
N ASP A 170 -23.92 7.38 -6.30
CA ASP A 170 -24.32 5.97 -6.27
C ASP A 170 -24.86 5.48 -7.62
N PHE A 171 -25.26 6.36 -8.54
CA PHE A 171 -25.77 6.00 -9.87
C PHE A 171 -24.77 6.26 -11.00
N ASP A 172 -23.57 6.72 -10.65
CA ASP A 172 -22.55 7.04 -11.63
C ASP A 172 -21.88 5.74 -12.12
N ASN A 173 -21.79 5.58 -13.45
CA ASN A 173 -21.18 4.42 -14.10
C ASN A 173 -19.80 4.77 -14.68
N ALA A 174 -18.99 3.73 -14.91
CA ALA A 174 -17.81 3.88 -15.76
C ALA A 174 -18.28 4.16 -17.20
N ARG A 175 -17.76 5.22 -17.80
CA ARG A 175 -18.13 5.66 -19.15
C ARG A 175 -16.95 5.53 -20.10
N LEU A 176 -17.09 4.75 -21.16
CA LEU A 176 -16.09 4.54 -22.20
C LEU A 176 -16.46 5.39 -23.42
N GLU A 177 -15.62 6.35 -23.78
CA GLU A 177 -15.88 7.28 -24.87
C GLU A 177 -14.57 7.76 -25.54
N ALA A 178 -14.66 8.42 -26.69
CA ALA A 178 -13.47 8.84 -27.44
C ALA A 178 -12.51 9.73 -26.61
N SER A 179 -13.05 10.55 -25.69
CA SER A 179 -12.25 11.46 -24.86
C SER A 179 -11.28 10.74 -23.92
N ASN A 180 -11.59 9.50 -23.52
CA ASN A 180 -10.74 8.66 -22.67
C ASN A 180 -10.17 7.44 -23.41
N GLY A 181 -10.24 7.44 -24.75
CA GLY A 181 -9.78 6.32 -25.57
C GLY A 181 -10.63 5.06 -25.42
N PHE A 182 -11.87 5.18 -24.95
CA PHE A 182 -12.77 4.08 -24.60
C PHE A 182 -12.17 3.14 -23.55
N ALA A 183 -11.65 3.75 -22.48
CA ALA A 183 -11.03 3.05 -21.37
C ALA A 183 -11.49 3.63 -20.02
N ALA A 184 -11.64 2.74 -19.04
CA ALA A 184 -11.84 3.13 -17.65
C ALA A 184 -10.91 2.30 -16.75
N PHE A 185 -10.41 2.93 -15.70
CA PHE A 185 -9.52 2.35 -14.71
C PHE A 185 -9.95 2.83 -13.32
N ASP A 186 -9.70 2.03 -12.30
CA ASP A 186 -10.03 2.36 -10.90
C ASP A 186 -9.21 3.52 -10.30
N GLY A 187 -8.18 4.00 -11.01
CA GLY A 187 -7.26 5.01 -10.50
C GLY A 187 -6.47 4.58 -9.26
N GLY A 188 -6.44 3.28 -8.96
CA GLY A 188 -5.85 2.71 -7.74
C GLY A 188 -6.71 2.83 -6.49
N VAL A 189 -8.01 3.12 -6.61
CA VAL A 189 -8.96 3.04 -5.50
C VAL A 189 -9.04 1.59 -5.00
N CYS A 190 -9.31 1.40 -3.70
CA CYS A 190 -9.47 0.06 -3.11
C CYS A 190 -8.26 -0.87 -3.32
N ARG A 191 -7.04 -0.32 -3.39
CA ARG A 191 -5.84 -1.14 -3.38
C ARG A 191 -5.60 -1.64 -1.95
N PRO A 192 -5.36 -2.95 -1.77
CA PRO A 192 -4.97 -3.47 -0.47
C PRO A 192 -3.65 -2.79 -0.04
N SER A 193 -3.48 -2.56 1.26
CA SER A 193 -2.17 -2.16 1.78
C SER A 193 -1.22 -3.33 1.66
N VAL A 194 -0.31 -3.28 0.68
CA VAL A 194 0.74 -4.29 0.52
C VAL A 194 2.07 -3.66 0.91
N GLY A 195 2.72 -4.25 1.90
CA GLY A 195 4.12 -3.97 2.19
C GLY A 195 4.97 -5.09 1.60
N VAL A 196 6.05 -4.72 0.92
CA VAL A 196 6.88 -5.65 0.15
C VAL A 196 8.26 -5.74 0.79
N LEU A 197 8.72 -6.96 1.04
CA LEU A 197 10.08 -7.23 1.52
C LEU A 197 10.85 -8.00 0.46
N TRP A 198 12.01 -7.47 0.09
CA TRP A 198 12.96 -8.08 -0.84
C TRP A 198 14.16 -8.60 -0.08
N PHE A 199 14.54 -9.84 -0.37
CA PHE A 199 15.74 -10.49 0.12
C PHE A 199 16.61 -10.82 -1.08
N ASP A 200 17.40 -9.83 -1.50
CA ASP A 200 18.18 -9.89 -2.74
C ASP A 200 19.47 -10.72 -2.55
N GLU A 201 20.07 -11.15 -3.67
CA GLU A 201 21.43 -11.68 -3.68
C GLU A 201 22.40 -10.70 -2.97
N GLY A 202 23.39 -11.25 -2.28
CA GLY A 202 24.38 -10.45 -1.55
C GLY A 202 23.95 -10.09 -0.13
N TRP A 203 22.89 -10.69 0.38
CA TRP A 203 22.39 -10.50 1.76
C TRP A 203 21.95 -9.06 2.02
N VAL A 204 21.20 -8.51 1.06
CA VAL A 204 20.58 -7.18 1.17
C VAL A 204 19.09 -7.37 1.38
N GLU A 205 18.54 -6.63 2.34
CA GLU A 205 17.11 -6.57 2.60
C GLU A 205 16.58 -5.19 2.25
N ASN A 206 15.52 -5.13 1.45
CA ASN A 206 14.83 -3.89 1.12
C ASN A 206 13.35 -4.00 1.49
N GLN A 207 12.81 -2.93 2.09
CA GLN A 207 11.39 -2.82 2.37
C GLN A 207 10.77 -1.70 1.53
N HIS A 208 9.68 -2.02 0.82
CA HIS A 208 8.88 -1.04 0.10
C HIS A 208 7.48 -0.96 0.70
N GLY A 209 7.12 0.24 1.17
CA GLY A 209 5.87 0.47 1.86
C GLY A 209 5.83 -0.13 3.28
N PRO A 210 4.90 0.33 4.12
CA PRO A 210 4.75 -0.21 5.45
C PRO A 210 4.01 -1.55 5.43
N LEU A 211 4.45 -2.49 6.27
CA LEU A 211 3.63 -3.65 6.63
C LEU A 211 2.49 -3.14 7.52
N ARG A 212 1.24 -3.50 7.21
CA ARG A 212 0.08 -3.03 7.99
C ARG A 212 -0.81 -4.18 8.43
N GLN A 213 -1.34 -4.08 9.64
CA GLN A 213 -2.47 -4.87 10.14
C GLN A 213 -3.61 -4.86 9.12
N ASP A 214 -4.24 -6.02 8.92
CA ASP A 214 -5.27 -6.29 7.91
C ASP A 214 -4.84 -6.09 6.45
N GLY A 215 -3.60 -5.68 6.21
CA GLY A 215 -2.97 -5.62 4.90
C GLY A 215 -2.34 -6.96 4.49
N TYR A 216 -1.40 -6.87 3.56
CA TYR A 216 -0.67 -8.01 3.02
C TYR A 216 0.83 -7.76 3.07
N LEU A 217 1.57 -8.83 3.37
CA LEU A 217 3.01 -8.91 3.20
C LEU A 217 3.28 -9.71 1.93
N GLU A 218 4.01 -9.11 0.99
CA GLU A 218 4.57 -9.79 -0.18
C GLU A 218 6.07 -9.96 -0.01
N LEU A 219 6.54 -11.20 -0.14
CA LEU A 219 7.93 -11.58 0.02
C LEU A 219 8.52 -11.95 -1.33
N HIS A 220 9.52 -11.17 -1.75
CA HIS A 220 10.40 -11.52 -2.85
C HIS A 220 11.71 -12.04 -2.28
N TYR A 221 12.00 -13.31 -2.59
CA TYR A 221 13.24 -13.94 -2.17
C TYR A 221 14.03 -14.30 -3.41
N ASP A 222 15.21 -13.71 -3.57
CA ASP A 222 16.15 -14.16 -4.58
C ASP A 222 16.62 -15.55 -4.19
N ILE A 223 16.20 -16.55 -4.96
CA ILE A 223 16.53 -17.94 -4.67
C ILE A 223 18.06 -18.12 -4.57
N ASP A 224 18.86 -17.38 -5.34
CA ASP A 224 20.32 -17.51 -5.42
C ASP A 224 21.05 -17.03 -4.17
N ARG A 225 20.34 -16.37 -3.25
CA ARG A 225 20.81 -16.06 -1.90
C ARG A 225 21.10 -17.31 -1.05
N LEU A 226 20.38 -18.42 -1.29
CA LEU A 226 20.57 -19.69 -0.55
C LEU A 226 20.79 -20.89 -1.50
N PRO A 227 21.95 -20.98 -2.17
CA PRO A 227 22.22 -22.01 -3.18
C PRO A 227 22.59 -23.37 -2.57
N ALA A 228 22.92 -23.42 -1.28
CA ALA A 228 23.23 -24.65 -0.58
C ALA A 228 22.02 -25.60 -0.57
N CYS A 229 22.27 -26.91 -0.61
CA CYS A 229 21.24 -27.96 -0.62
C CYS A 229 20.33 -28.03 -1.84
N ARG A 230 20.62 -27.30 -2.92
CA ARG A 230 19.97 -27.47 -4.22
C ARG A 230 20.40 -28.79 -4.89
N GLY A 231 19.57 -29.83 -4.77
CA GLY A 231 19.81 -31.16 -5.34
C GLY A 231 19.05 -31.42 -6.64
N THR A 232 19.45 -32.44 -7.41
CA THR A 232 18.69 -32.92 -8.57
C THR A 232 18.26 -34.37 -8.41
N HIS A 233 17.15 -34.74 -9.05
CA HIS A 233 16.69 -36.12 -9.16
C HIS A 233 16.33 -36.41 -10.62
N ASN A 234 16.98 -37.41 -11.22
CA ASN A 234 16.84 -37.73 -12.65
C ASN A 234 17.08 -36.52 -13.58
N GLY A 235 17.97 -35.60 -13.20
CA GLY A 235 18.28 -34.40 -13.98
C GLY A 235 17.32 -33.22 -13.77
N HIS A 236 16.28 -33.38 -12.94
CA HIS A 236 15.34 -32.31 -12.58
C HIS A 236 15.69 -31.71 -11.21
N PRO A 237 15.51 -30.39 -10.99
CA PRO A 237 15.64 -29.81 -9.66
C PRO A 237 14.71 -30.51 -8.66
N ALA A 238 15.27 -30.95 -7.54
CA ALA A 238 14.57 -31.66 -6.48
C ALA A 238 14.88 -31.01 -5.13
N TRP A 239 14.70 -29.69 -5.09
CA TRP A 239 14.86 -28.83 -3.94
C TRP A 239 13.75 -27.77 -3.92
N ASP A 240 13.53 -27.19 -2.75
CA ASP A 240 12.63 -26.06 -2.57
C ASP A 240 13.20 -25.10 -1.52
N ILE A 241 12.77 -23.84 -1.58
CA ILE A 241 13.03 -22.85 -0.54
C ILE A 241 11.69 -22.43 0.03
N GLU A 242 11.51 -22.67 1.33
CA GLU A 242 10.32 -22.26 2.08
C GLU A 242 10.61 -20.98 2.85
N ALA A 243 9.76 -19.97 2.67
CA ALA A 243 9.66 -18.85 3.60
C ALA A 243 8.80 -19.27 4.79
N ASN A 244 9.27 -18.95 5.99
CA ASN A 244 8.55 -19.11 7.24
C ASN A 244 8.30 -17.70 7.78
N VAL A 245 7.04 -17.36 8.00
CA VAL A 245 6.60 -16.01 8.36
C VAL A 245 5.76 -16.10 9.61
N ARG A 246 6.26 -15.53 10.71
CA ARG A 246 5.59 -15.55 12.01
C ARG A 246 5.23 -14.15 12.44
N PHE A 247 3.95 -13.90 12.65
CA PHE A 247 3.49 -12.62 13.19
C PHE A 247 3.43 -12.65 14.71
N LEU A 248 3.84 -11.56 15.35
CA LEU A 248 3.88 -11.41 16.81
C LEU A 248 2.95 -10.29 17.27
N PRO A 249 2.36 -10.43 18.49
CA PRO A 249 2.59 -11.46 19.49
C PRO A 249 1.75 -12.73 19.30
N GLY A 250 0.77 -12.73 18.39
CA GLY A 250 -0.17 -13.85 18.22
C GLY A 250 0.50 -15.19 17.85
N GLY A 251 1.69 -15.14 17.24
CA GLY A 251 2.51 -16.31 16.91
C GLY A 251 2.03 -17.08 15.68
N GLN A 252 1.11 -16.52 14.90
CA GLN A 252 0.58 -17.11 13.67
C GLN A 252 1.72 -17.35 12.68
N LEU A 253 1.89 -18.60 12.25
CA LEU A 253 2.97 -19.03 11.34
C LEU A 253 2.39 -19.41 9.98
N PHE A 254 2.89 -18.76 8.93
CA PHE A 254 2.64 -19.08 7.54
C PHE A 254 3.91 -19.65 6.92
N VAL A 255 3.76 -20.69 6.10
CA VAL A 255 4.87 -21.33 5.39
C VAL A 255 4.49 -21.51 3.93
N GLY A 256 5.37 -21.11 3.01
CA GLY A 256 5.14 -21.22 1.58
C GLY A 256 6.44 -21.29 0.78
N SER A 257 6.38 -21.91 -0.39
CA SER A 257 7.51 -21.93 -1.32
C SER A 257 7.72 -20.53 -1.91
N VAL A 258 8.98 -20.11 -2.03
CA VAL A 258 9.40 -18.90 -2.76
C VAL A 258 10.05 -19.24 -4.10
N ARG A 259 9.76 -20.44 -4.63
CA ARG A 259 10.39 -20.97 -5.83
C ARG A 259 9.36 -21.64 -6.74
N GLN A 260 9.35 -21.23 -8.00
CA GLN A 260 8.58 -21.88 -9.06
C GLN A 260 9.49 -22.35 -10.19
N PHE A 261 8.90 -23.00 -11.20
CA PHE A 261 9.59 -23.32 -12.45
C PHE A 261 9.15 -22.34 -13.54
N VAL A 262 10.09 -21.90 -14.38
CA VAL A 262 9.77 -21.20 -15.63
C VAL A 262 8.87 -22.10 -16.47
N ARG A 263 7.80 -21.53 -17.05
CA ARG A 263 6.87 -22.25 -17.93
C ARG A 263 7.05 -21.82 -19.36
N GLU A 264 7.21 -22.79 -20.25
CA GLU A 264 7.23 -22.58 -21.71
C GLU A 264 5.95 -23.20 -22.28
N TYR A 265 5.08 -22.38 -22.89
CA TYR A 265 3.76 -22.80 -23.38
C TYR A 265 2.92 -23.55 -22.33
N GLY A 266 2.92 -23.06 -21.09
CA GLY A 266 2.20 -23.67 -19.96
C GLY A 266 2.88 -24.90 -19.35
N THR A 267 3.95 -25.43 -19.96
CA THR A 267 4.70 -26.59 -19.48
C THR A 267 5.89 -26.15 -18.62
N PRO A 268 6.04 -26.64 -17.37
CA PRO A 268 7.20 -26.34 -16.54
C PRO A 268 8.51 -26.84 -17.18
N THR A 269 9.54 -25.99 -17.14
CA THR A 269 10.91 -26.34 -17.53
C THR A 269 11.74 -26.80 -16.32
N ASN A 270 13.03 -27.08 -16.53
CA ASN A 270 13.97 -27.37 -15.45
C ASN A 270 14.63 -26.13 -14.85
N GLU A 271 14.25 -24.94 -15.30
CA GLU A 271 14.75 -23.67 -14.78
C GLU A 271 13.86 -23.21 -13.62
N ALA A 272 14.48 -23.03 -12.45
CA ALA A 272 13.80 -22.49 -11.29
C ALA A 272 13.89 -20.96 -11.32
N THR A 273 12.82 -20.30 -10.91
CA THR A 273 12.76 -18.85 -10.71
C THR A 273 12.10 -18.55 -9.38
N ASP A 274 12.29 -17.33 -8.90
CA ASP A 274 11.58 -16.76 -7.77
C ASP A 274 10.05 -16.85 -7.92
N LEU A 275 9.38 -17.07 -6.80
CA LEU A 275 7.93 -17.00 -6.67
C LEU A 275 7.63 -16.06 -5.50
N PRO A 276 6.96 -14.92 -5.73
CA PRO A 276 6.51 -14.07 -4.64
C PRO A 276 5.59 -14.85 -3.69
N PHE A 277 5.84 -14.74 -2.39
CA PHE A 277 5.00 -15.33 -1.36
C PHE A 277 4.19 -14.25 -0.65
N VAL A 278 2.86 -14.33 -0.77
CA VAL A 278 1.94 -13.34 -0.22
C VAL A 278 1.19 -13.94 0.96
N VAL A 279 1.13 -13.20 2.07
CA VAL A 279 0.35 -13.57 3.25
C VAL A 279 -0.42 -12.38 3.80
N ARG A 280 -1.61 -12.64 4.35
CA ARG A 280 -2.39 -11.61 5.06
C ARG A 280 -1.74 -11.34 6.41
N VAL A 281 -1.57 -10.07 6.75
CA VAL A 281 -1.05 -9.63 8.03
C VAL A 281 -2.19 -9.66 9.06
N PRO A 282 -2.06 -10.39 10.18
CA PRO A 282 -3.07 -10.38 11.24
C PRO A 282 -3.34 -8.98 11.81
N ASP A 283 -4.57 -8.74 12.24
CA ASP A 283 -5.03 -7.49 12.85
C ASP A 283 -4.36 -7.21 14.21
N ASP A 284 -3.83 -8.24 14.86
CA ASP A 284 -3.11 -8.15 16.13
C ASP A 284 -1.58 -8.06 16.00
N ALA A 285 -1.04 -8.11 14.77
CA ALA A 285 0.39 -8.17 14.53
C ALA A 285 1.07 -6.79 14.74
N TRP A 286 2.17 -6.78 15.51
CA TRP A 286 3.05 -5.62 15.72
C TRP A 286 4.43 -5.80 15.11
N GLU A 287 4.80 -7.05 14.84
CA GLU A 287 6.09 -7.42 14.29
C GLU A 287 5.91 -8.69 13.47
N VAL A 288 6.75 -8.88 12.45
CA VAL A 288 6.89 -10.13 11.72
C VAL A 288 8.32 -10.63 11.81
N GLU A 289 8.46 -11.91 12.16
CA GLU A 289 9.69 -12.68 12.20
C GLU A 289 9.75 -13.60 10.97
N ILE A 290 10.84 -13.56 10.21
CA ILE A 290 10.98 -14.26 8.92
C ILE A 290 12.29 -15.04 8.86
N TRP A 291 12.21 -16.27 8.32
CA TRP A 291 13.39 -17.07 7.98
C TRP A 291 13.11 -18.03 6.82
N PHE A 292 14.15 -18.40 6.09
CA PHE A 292 14.06 -19.25 4.90
C PHE A 292 14.79 -20.56 5.09
N ARG A 293 14.22 -21.62 4.50
CA ARG A 293 14.73 -22.98 4.58
C ARG A 293 14.88 -23.56 3.19
N ASN A 294 16.11 -23.88 2.79
CA ASN A 294 16.35 -24.69 1.60
C ASN A 294 16.48 -26.17 2.01
N TYR A 295 15.78 -27.07 1.30
CA TYR A 295 15.91 -28.50 1.48
C TYR A 295 15.80 -29.26 0.15
N SER A 296 16.36 -30.47 0.11
CA SER A 296 16.21 -31.37 -1.05
C SER A 296 15.26 -32.53 -0.74
N GLY A 297 14.29 -32.77 -1.62
CA GLY A 297 13.27 -33.82 -1.43
C GLY A 297 13.69 -35.23 -1.88
N ALA A 298 14.78 -35.37 -2.65
CA ALA A 298 15.13 -36.62 -3.34
C ALA A 298 16.02 -37.57 -2.52
N GLY A 299 15.62 -37.87 -1.28
CA GLY A 299 16.36 -38.78 -0.39
C GLY A 299 17.67 -38.20 0.17
N SER A 300 17.93 -36.91 -0.06
CA SER A 300 18.96 -36.14 0.62
C SER A 300 18.39 -35.57 1.92
N SER A 301 19.20 -35.55 2.98
CA SER A 301 18.85 -34.89 4.24
C SER A 301 19.45 -33.48 4.34
N CYS A 302 19.92 -32.91 3.22
CA CYS A 302 20.53 -31.58 3.21
C CYS A 302 19.47 -30.53 3.54
N VAL A 303 19.76 -29.69 4.53
CA VAL A 303 18.98 -28.50 4.88
C VAL A 303 19.95 -27.34 5.09
N ALA A 304 19.61 -26.17 4.54
CA ALA A 304 20.30 -24.91 4.77
C ALA A 304 19.29 -23.85 5.20
N TRP A 305 19.77 -22.83 5.91
CA TRP A 305 18.93 -21.77 6.47
C TRP A 305 19.48 -20.40 6.11
N ASP A 306 18.56 -19.48 5.88
CA ASP A 306 18.81 -18.05 5.84
C ASP A 306 17.92 -17.41 6.91
N SER A 307 18.56 -16.91 7.97
CA SER A 307 17.92 -16.57 9.24
C SER A 307 18.69 -15.49 9.99
N ASN A 308 19.35 -14.57 9.28
CA ASN A 308 20.17 -13.53 9.91
C ASN A 308 21.12 -14.09 11.00
N ALA A 309 21.92 -15.09 10.63
CA ALA A 309 22.79 -15.83 11.56
C ALA A 309 22.08 -16.46 12.78
N GLY A 310 20.81 -16.88 12.62
CA GLY A 310 20.00 -17.51 13.65
C GLY A 310 19.16 -16.55 14.49
N ALA A 311 19.22 -15.24 14.21
CA ALA A 311 18.37 -14.24 14.87
C ALA A 311 17.01 -14.05 14.18
N ASN A 312 16.83 -14.61 12.97
CA ASN A 312 15.73 -14.33 12.05
C ASN A 312 15.67 -12.84 11.66
N TYR A 313 14.86 -12.53 10.66
CA TYR A 313 14.62 -11.17 10.20
C TYR A 313 13.37 -10.62 10.88
N HIS A 314 13.45 -9.41 11.42
CA HIS A 314 12.35 -8.78 12.15
C HIS A 314 11.98 -7.46 11.48
N PHE A 315 10.68 -7.25 11.26
CA PHE A 315 10.14 -6.02 10.69
C PHE A 315 8.91 -5.56 11.47
N ASP A 316 8.79 -4.25 11.66
CA ASP A 316 7.63 -3.66 12.31
C ASP A 316 6.38 -3.81 11.44
N VAL A 317 5.27 -4.17 12.10
CA VAL A 317 3.93 -4.12 11.51
C VAL A 317 3.19 -2.94 12.10
N TRP A 318 2.74 -2.05 11.23
CA TRP A 318 1.99 -0.87 11.61
C TRP A 318 0.50 -1.20 11.76
N PRO A 319 -0.25 -0.42 12.53
CA PRO A 319 -1.69 -0.46 12.47
C PRO A 319 -2.27 -0.19 11.06
N ALA A 320 -3.57 -0.41 10.94
CA ALA A 320 -4.36 0.12 9.83
C ALA A 320 -4.08 1.62 9.60
N ALA A 321 -4.15 2.06 8.34
CA ALA A 321 -3.72 3.41 7.95
C ALA A 321 -4.52 4.53 8.61
N ASP A 322 -5.77 4.26 8.97
CA ASP A 322 -6.69 5.16 9.67
C ASP A 322 -6.57 5.11 11.20
N HIS A 323 -5.71 4.23 11.75
CA HIS A 323 -5.49 4.17 13.18
C HIS A 323 -4.94 5.52 13.70
N PRO A 324 -5.42 6.04 14.84
CA PRO A 324 -4.96 7.31 15.42
C PRO A 324 -3.45 7.50 15.60
N ARG A 325 -2.67 6.41 15.60
CA ARG A 325 -1.19 6.45 15.75
C ARG A 325 -0.46 6.71 14.43
N CYS A 326 -1.15 6.50 13.32
CA CYS A 326 -0.64 6.72 11.97
C CYS A 326 -1.17 8.03 11.38
N LEU A 327 -2.33 8.50 11.86
CA LEU A 327 -2.97 9.72 11.37
C LEU A 327 -2.05 10.93 11.55
N ASP A 328 -1.72 11.57 10.43
CA ASP A 328 -0.91 12.78 10.37
C ASP A 328 0.52 12.63 10.92
N VAL A 329 1.03 11.41 11.14
CA VAL A 329 2.38 11.18 11.66
C VAL A 329 3.35 10.88 10.53
N GLU A 330 4.52 11.52 10.59
CA GLU A 330 5.62 11.28 9.67
C GLU A 330 6.94 11.21 10.45
N ARG A 331 7.96 10.56 9.89
CA ARG A 331 9.28 10.43 10.50
C ARG A 331 10.35 10.88 9.53
N GLU A 332 11.28 11.65 10.04
CA GLU A 332 12.48 12.04 9.30
C GLU A 332 13.34 10.80 9.01
N THR A 333 13.66 10.59 7.74
CA THR A 333 14.38 9.41 7.26
C THR A 333 15.88 9.47 7.48
N GLY A 334 16.43 10.68 7.70
CA GLY A 334 17.87 10.88 7.75
C GLY A 334 18.55 10.76 6.38
N ILE A 335 17.78 10.68 5.30
CA ILE A 335 18.34 10.74 3.94
C ILE A 335 18.94 12.14 3.74
N HIS A 336 20.16 12.18 3.20
CA HIS A 336 20.87 13.42 2.92
C HIS A 336 21.02 13.56 1.40
N THR A 337 20.35 14.55 0.81
CA THR A 337 20.44 14.85 -0.62
C THR A 337 21.42 15.99 -0.87
N GLU A 338 20.98 17.24 -0.77
CA GLU A 338 21.81 18.43 -1.03
C GLU A 338 22.42 19.03 0.25
N ASP A 339 21.72 18.95 1.38
CA ASP A 339 22.19 19.33 2.71
C ASP A 339 21.70 18.29 3.73
N ASP A 340 22.54 17.96 4.70
CA ASP A 340 22.25 16.91 5.69
C ASP A 340 21.11 17.29 6.64
N ARG A 341 20.77 18.57 6.70
CA ARG A 341 19.71 19.11 7.56
C ARG A 341 18.37 19.27 6.86
N MET A 342 18.27 18.90 5.58
CA MET A 342 16.99 18.80 4.88
C MET A 342 16.06 17.82 5.61
N ALA A 343 14.77 18.15 5.63
CA ALA A 343 13.75 17.34 6.28
C ALA A 343 13.07 16.41 5.27
N HIS A 344 13.55 15.18 5.15
CA HIS A 344 12.95 14.13 4.33
C HIS A 344 12.05 13.24 5.18
N ASN A 345 10.80 13.65 5.31
CA ASN A 345 9.80 12.92 6.09
C ASN A 345 9.07 11.84 5.25
N GLN A 346 8.83 10.69 5.87
CA GLN A 346 7.96 9.64 5.34
C GLN A 346 6.80 9.36 6.29
N PRO A 347 5.61 8.94 5.81
CA PRO A 347 4.52 8.52 6.69
C PRO A 347 5.00 7.52 7.73
N ALA A 348 4.55 7.63 8.98
CA ALA A 348 4.96 6.75 10.07
C ALA A 348 3.79 6.46 11.00
N CYS A 349 3.96 5.47 11.88
CA CYS A 349 3.04 5.22 12.98
C CYS A 349 3.79 5.21 14.31
N LEU A 350 3.14 5.63 15.39
CA LEU A 350 3.67 5.48 16.73
C LEU A 350 3.62 4.01 17.17
N ALA A 351 4.70 3.51 17.77
CA ALA A 351 4.77 2.18 18.36
C ALA A 351 4.01 2.07 19.70
N TYR A 352 3.31 3.12 20.11
CA TYR A 352 2.65 3.24 21.41
C TYR A 352 1.41 4.13 21.32
N ASP A 353 0.46 3.91 22.22
CA ASP A 353 -0.65 4.82 22.43
C ASP A 353 -0.25 5.96 23.38
N LEU A 354 -0.74 7.17 23.11
CA LEU A 354 -0.56 8.33 23.97
C LEU A 354 -1.62 8.34 25.06
N ALA A 355 -1.20 8.23 26.32
CA ALA A 355 -2.09 8.27 27.47
C ALA A 355 -2.60 9.69 27.75
N ALA A 356 -1.73 10.71 27.55
CA ALA A 356 -2.06 12.10 27.80
C ALA A 356 -1.10 13.07 27.07
N GLN A 357 -1.50 14.33 27.00
CA GLN A 357 -0.68 15.43 26.51
C GLN A 357 -0.66 16.54 27.56
N TYR A 358 0.52 17.11 27.82
CA TYR A 358 0.74 18.16 28.82
C TYR A 358 1.60 19.26 28.22
N ASP A 359 1.44 20.49 28.68
CA ASP A 359 2.46 21.51 28.42
C ASP A 359 3.75 21.11 29.15
N ALA A 360 4.87 21.17 28.43
CA ALA A 360 6.18 20.89 28.99
C ALA A 360 6.51 21.96 30.04
N GLU A 361 7.06 21.54 31.18
CA GLU A 361 7.77 22.48 32.04
C GLU A 361 8.98 22.99 31.26
N PHE A 362 9.28 24.30 31.35
CA PHE A 362 10.22 24.98 30.45
C PHE A 362 11.55 24.23 30.23
N CYS A 363 12.02 23.44 31.20
CA CYS A 363 13.32 22.78 31.20
C CYS A 363 13.28 21.26 30.97
N GLU A 364 12.11 20.69 30.65
CA GLU A 364 12.04 19.30 30.17
C GLU A 364 12.71 19.21 28.79
N PHE A 365 12.45 20.16 27.91
CA PHE A 365 13.20 20.34 26.66
C PHE A 365 13.04 21.78 26.15
N HIS A 366 13.95 22.22 25.30
CA HIS A 366 13.88 23.54 24.66
C HIS A 366 14.48 23.54 23.25
N LEU A 367 14.12 24.56 22.47
CA LEU A 367 14.65 24.79 21.14
C LEU A 367 16.03 25.47 21.23
N GLU A 368 17.07 24.86 20.64
CA GLU A 368 18.41 25.44 20.55
C GLU A 368 18.58 26.27 19.28
N GLY A 369 17.95 25.85 18.19
CA GLY A 369 17.99 26.52 16.89
C GLY A 369 16.72 26.24 16.10
N PHE A 370 16.30 27.22 15.30
CA PHE A 370 15.14 27.11 14.42
C PHE A 370 15.38 27.87 13.12
N GLY A 371 15.19 27.19 12.00
CA GLY A 371 15.54 27.69 10.68
C GLY A 371 14.46 27.42 9.64
N ASP A 372 14.42 28.30 8.65
CA ASP A 372 13.67 28.17 7.41
C ASP A 372 14.67 27.88 6.28
N GLY A 373 14.72 26.62 5.85
CA GLY A 373 15.63 26.13 4.84
C GLY A 373 15.05 26.25 3.44
N TYR A 374 15.90 26.61 2.48
CA TYR A 374 15.58 26.63 1.06
C TYR A 374 16.74 26.05 0.25
N VAL A 375 16.42 25.13 -0.66
CA VAL A 375 17.30 24.66 -1.74
C VAL A 375 16.57 24.83 -3.06
N GLY A 376 17.28 25.29 -4.09
CA GLY A 376 16.77 25.39 -5.45
C GLY A 376 17.75 24.77 -6.44
N HIS A 377 17.59 23.48 -6.72
CA HIS A 377 18.44 22.77 -7.68
C HIS A 377 17.71 22.65 -9.02
N TYR A 378 18.30 23.19 -10.09
CA TYR A 378 17.69 23.24 -11.44
C TYR A 378 16.31 23.89 -11.52
N GLY A 379 16.03 24.87 -10.64
CA GLY A 379 14.73 25.56 -10.60
C GLY A 379 13.62 24.75 -9.93
N ILE A 380 13.96 23.63 -9.29
CA ILE A 380 13.04 22.85 -8.45
C ILE A 380 13.23 23.34 -7.00
N PRO A 381 12.27 24.08 -6.42
CA PRO A 381 12.38 24.56 -5.05
C PRO A 381 12.10 23.44 -4.05
N TYR A 382 12.81 23.50 -2.93
CA TYR A 382 12.56 22.68 -1.75
C TYR A 382 12.68 23.58 -0.51
N ARG A 383 11.60 23.73 0.26
CA ARG A 383 11.58 24.47 1.53
C ARG A 383 11.12 23.62 2.70
N TRP A 384 11.75 23.85 3.84
CA TRP A 384 11.45 23.14 5.06
C TRP A 384 11.69 24.00 6.30
N LEU A 385 10.92 23.71 7.35
CA LEU A 385 11.26 24.15 8.70
C LEU A 385 12.24 23.15 9.32
N LEU A 386 13.19 23.66 10.10
CA LEU A 386 14.22 22.90 10.80
C LEU A 386 14.32 23.35 12.25
N GLY A 387 14.24 22.43 13.19
CA GLY A 387 14.41 22.69 14.62
C GLY A 387 15.43 21.76 15.26
N TYR A 388 16.17 22.28 16.23
CA TYR A 388 17.05 21.49 17.11
C TYR A 388 16.51 21.52 18.53
N LEU A 389 16.06 20.38 19.04
CA LEU A 389 15.51 20.23 20.38
C LEU A 389 16.57 19.67 21.32
N ARG A 390 16.86 20.40 22.40
CA ARG A 390 17.66 19.91 23.53
C ARG A 390 16.72 19.35 24.58
N VAL A 391 16.84 18.05 24.83
CA VAL A 391 16.08 17.32 25.83
C VAL A 391 16.89 17.25 27.13
N GLY A 392 16.32 17.78 28.21
CA GLY A 392 16.86 17.68 29.56
C GLY A 392 16.57 16.32 30.20
N PRO A 393 16.96 16.13 31.47
CA PRO A 393 16.61 14.93 32.22
C PRO A 393 15.09 14.72 32.27
N GLN A 394 14.65 13.49 31.98
CA GLN A 394 13.24 13.10 32.01
C GLN A 394 12.99 12.07 33.11
N ASP A 395 11.83 12.16 33.76
CA ASP A 395 11.30 11.06 34.57
C ASP A 395 10.69 10.01 33.65
N GLY A 396 11.56 9.20 33.02
CA GLY A 396 11.16 8.18 32.05
C GLY A 396 12.12 8.03 30.88
N GLU A 397 11.70 7.21 29.91
CA GLU A 397 12.40 6.98 28.66
C GLU A 397 11.86 7.92 27.58
N VAL A 398 12.74 8.68 26.93
CA VAL A 398 12.39 9.49 25.76
C VAL A 398 12.22 8.56 24.56
N LEU A 399 11.00 8.50 24.01
CA LEU A 399 10.70 7.66 22.86
C LEU A 399 10.87 8.40 21.53
N ASN A 400 10.38 9.64 21.45
CA ASN A 400 10.54 10.50 20.26
C ASN A 400 10.58 11.98 20.67
N ALA A 401 11.21 12.81 19.85
CA ALA A 401 11.01 14.26 19.84
C ALA A 401 10.54 14.69 18.46
N GLY A 402 9.74 15.74 18.35
CA GLY A 402 9.12 16.09 17.08
C GLY A 402 8.62 17.53 16.99
N MET A 403 8.08 17.84 15.82
CA MET A 403 7.41 19.09 15.52
C MET A 403 5.97 18.82 15.09
N TYR A 404 5.04 19.57 15.65
CA TYR A 404 3.69 19.67 15.13
C TYR A 404 3.61 20.85 14.16
N THR A 405 2.89 20.67 13.08
CA THR A 405 2.63 21.74 12.11
C THR A 405 1.18 21.72 11.67
N ARG A 406 0.53 22.88 11.70
CA ARG A 406 -0.74 23.14 11.01
C ARG A 406 -0.44 23.94 9.76
N PHE A 407 -1.03 23.54 8.65
CA PHE A 407 -0.80 24.16 7.35
C PHE A 407 -2.09 24.25 6.54
N ARG A 408 -2.05 25.05 5.49
CA ARG A 408 -3.04 25.05 4.40
C ARG A 408 -2.34 24.58 3.13
N ASP A 409 -2.93 23.61 2.45
CA ASP A 409 -2.49 23.18 1.14
C ASP A 409 -2.88 24.25 0.11
N ASP A 410 -1.91 24.79 -0.61
CA ASP A 410 -2.12 25.97 -1.45
C ASP A 410 -2.78 25.63 -2.79
N ALA A 411 -2.72 24.36 -3.22
CA ALA A 411 -3.40 23.88 -4.43
C ALA A 411 -4.90 23.66 -4.19
N THR A 412 -5.27 23.09 -3.04
CA THR A 412 -6.65 22.69 -2.72
C THR A 412 -7.36 23.65 -1.77
N GLY A 413 -6.62 24.50 -1.07
CA GLY A 413 -7.11 25.35 0.02
C GLY A 413 -7.47 24.59 1.30
N GLN A 414 -7.25 23.27 1.36
CA GLN A 414 -7.62 22.46 2.51
C GLN A 414 -6.66 22.68 3.68
N ALA A 415 -7.20 22.74 4.90
CA ALA A 415 -6.39 22.76 6.11
C ALA A 415 -5.89 21.35 6.44
N GLY A 416 -4.66 21.26 6.93
CA GLY A 416 -4.03 20.02 7.33
C GLY A 416 -3.17 20.18 8.58
N ARG A 417 -2.73 19.04 9.13
CA ARG A 417 -1.77 19.00 10.23
C ARG A 417 -0.80 17.84 10.06
N ARG A 418 0.39 17.94 10.65
CA ARG A 418 1.39 16.87 10.74
C ARG A 418 2.08 16.85 12.09
N PHE A 419 2.51 15.66 12.50
CA PHE A 419 3.43 15.38 13.58
C PHE A 419 4.69 14.76 12.99
N SER A 420 5.74 15.56 12.83
CA SER A 420 7.00 15.14 12.23
C SER A 420 7.97 14.70 13.33
N LEU A 421 8.24 13.40 13.41
CA LEU A 421 9.18 12.79 14.35
C LEU A 421 10.61 13.02 13.87
N GLY A 422 11.45 13.51 14.77
CA GLY A 422 12.84 13.83 14.48
C GLY A 422 13.81 12.67 14.55
N VAL A 423 15.07 12.99 14.28
CA VAL A 423 16.23 12.11 14.41
C VAL A 423 17.08 12.57 15.59
N ARG A 424 17.61 11.62 16.37
CA ARG A 424 18.56 11.93 17.44
C ARG A 424 19.95 12.17 16.86
N GLU A 425 20.47 13.39 17.01
CA GLU A 425 21.80 13.81 16.52
C GLU A 425 22.91 13.53 17.56
N GLY A 426 22.54 13.37 18.82
CA GLY A 426 23.51 13.14 19.88
C GLY A 426 22.88 13.10 21.27
N ASP A 427 23.70 13.31 22.30
CA ASP A 427 23.23 13.22 23.67
C ASP A 427 22.24 14.34 24.02
N GLY A 428 20.96 13.95 24.18
CA GLY A 428 19.84 14.86 24.37
C GLY A 428 19.58 15.83 23.21
N LEU A 429 20.16 15.66 22.01
CA LEU A 429 19.90 16.55 20.87
C LEU A 429 19.09 15.83 19.81
N TRP A 430 18.00 16.45 19.37
CA TRP A 430 17.15 15.96 18.30
C TRP A 430 17.03 17.01 17.20
N ARG A 431 17.08 16.57 15.95
CA ARG A 431 16.74 17.38 14.78
C ARG A 431 15.32 17.02 14.34
N VAL A 432 14.48 18.02 14.17
CA VAL A 432 13.09 17.89 13.70
C VAL A 432 12.90 18.79 12.49
N GLY A 433 12.00 18.43 11.58
CA GLY A 433 11.73 19.26 10.41
C GLY A 433 10.41 18.93 9.72
N PHE A 434 9.95 19.86 8.88
CA PHE A 434 8.72 19.73 8.11
C PHE A 434 8.90 20.37 6.72
N PRO A 435 8.87 19.58 5.64
CA PRO A 435 8.86 20.11 4.29
C PRO A 435 7.48 20.71 3.97
N TYR A 436 7.48 21.93 3.45
CA TYR A 436 6.26 22.66 3.13
C TYR A 436 6.21 23.16 1.69
N GLU A 437 7.33 23.19 0.97
CA GLU A 437 7.37 23.39 -0.48
C GLU A 437 8.30 22.35 -1.09
N VAL A 438 7.81 21.53 -2.01
CA VAL A 438 8.60 20.56 -2.77
C VAL A 438 8.11 20.61 -4.21
N GLY A 439 8.90 21.22 -5.09
CA GLY A 439 8.65 21.18 -6.54
C GLY A 439 9.11 19.85 -7.15
N GLY A 440 8.67 19.56 -8.38
CA GLY A 440 9.20 18.46 -9.19
C GLY A 440 8.15 17.67 -9.97
N MET A 441 8.59 16.59 -10.61
CA MET A 441 7.74 15.63 -11.36
C MET A 441 7.46 14.33 -10.57
N GLY A 442 7.70 14.34 -9.26
CA GLY A 442 7.52 13.17 -8.39
C GLY A 442 6.20 13.17 -7.62
N PRO A 443 5.82 12.04 -7.00
CA PRO A 443 4.62 11.94 -6.18
C PRO A 443 4.68 12.75 -4.86
N PHE A 444 5.84 13.35 -4.56
CA PHE A 444 6.09 14.08 -3.31
C PHE A 444 6.00 15.60 -3.46
N THR A 445 5.38 16.12 -4.54
CA THR A 445 5.18 17.56 -4.66
C THR A 445 4.21 18.05 -3.59
N CYS A 446 4.57 19.13 -2.91
CA CYS A 446 3.66 19.84 -2.04
C CYS A 446 3.90 21.34 -2.10
N ASP A 447 2.85 22.12 -1.92
CA ASP A 447 2.93 23.56 -1.73
C ASP A 447 1.97 23.92 -0.60
N ARG A 448 2.52 24.38 0.52
CA ARG A 448 1.80 24.52 1.78
C ARG A 448 2.20 25.82 2.47
N THR A 449 1.20 26.56 2.91
CA THR A 449 1.39 27.67 3.83
C THR A 449 1.36 27.15 5.27
N VAL A 450 2.48 27.30 5.99
CA VAL A 450 2.54 26.99 7.43
C VAL A 450 1.79 28.05 8.23
N GLU A 451 0.79 27.64 9.02
CA GLU A 451 -0.04 28.53 9.82
C GLU A 451 0.41 28.56 11.28
N GLU A 452 0.67 27.38 11.85
CA GLU A 452 1.08 27.21 13.24
C GLU A 452 2.07 26.05 13.38
N PHE A 453 2.94 26.12 14.39
CA PHE A 453 3.81 25.01 14.75
C PHE A 453 4.07 24.95 16.26
N ALA A 454 4.45 23.78 16.75
CA ALA A 454 4.86 23.54 18.13
C ALA A 454 5.87 22.40 18.17
N PHE A 455 6.53 22.21 19.31
CA PHE A 455 7.50 21.13 19.49
C PHE A 455 7.00 20.17 20.55
N PHE A 456 7.36 18.89 20.44
CA PHE A 456 6.93 17.90 21.41
C PHE A 456 7.99 16.87 21.74
N LEU A 457 7.81 16.24 22.91
CA LEU A 457 8.61 15.13 23.40
C LEU A 457 7.67 14.04 23.91
N ASP A 458 7.83 12.82 23.40
CA ASP A 458 7.08 11.66 23.89
C ASP A 458 7.94 10.90 24.91
N VAL A 459 7.41 10.71 26.11
CA VAL A 459 8.11 10.11 27.25
C VAL A 459 7.32 8.96 27.83
N ARG A 460 7.94 7.78 27.91
CA ARG A 460 7.41 6.63 28.66
C ARG A 460 7.78 6.81 30.13
N ARG A 461 6.78 7.09 30.97
CA ARG A 461 6.95 7.24 32.42
C ARG A 461 7.25 5.89 33.08
N PRO A 462 7.79 5.86 34.32
CA PRO A 462 8.03 4.62 35.05
C PRO A 462 6.78 3.74 35.25
N SER A 463 5.58 4.32 35.15
CA SER A 463 4.30 3.59 35.15
C SER A 463 4.07 2.74 33.90
N GLY A 464 4.83 2.96 32.83
CA GLY A 464 4.63 2.37 31.50
C GLY A 464 3.78 3.23 30.56
N GLU A 465 3.08 4.24 31.08
CA GLU A 465 2.29 5.17 30.28
C GLU A 465 3.19 6.06 29.42
N VAL A 466 2.78 6.31 28.18
CA VAL A 466 3.46 7.28 27.30
C VAL A 466 2.69 8.59 27.28
N VAL A 467 3.38 9.67 27.61
CA VAL A 467 2.81 11.02 27.62
C VAL A 467 3.54 11.90 26.61
N ARG A 468 2.83 12.86 26.02
CA ARG A 468 3.42 13.89 25.16
C ARG A 468 3.56 15.20 25.91
N LEU A 469 4.78 15.71 25.98
CA LEU A 469 5.11 17.02 26.52
C LEU A 469 5.14 18.02 25.37
N TRP A 470 4.42 19.13 25.52
CA TRP A 470 4.15 20.10 24.47
C TRP A 470 4.84 21.42 24.77
N GLN A 471 5.70 21.86 23.88
CA GLN A 471 6.35 23.16 23.97
C GLN A 471 5.70 24.12 22.99
N SER A 472 5.02 25.10 23.57
CA SER A 472 4.17 26.07 22.88
C SER A 472 4.27 27.45 23.54
N ARG A 473 3.63 28.44 22.92
CA ARG A 473 3.47 29.80 23.44
C ARG A 473 2.38 29.86 24.52
N HIS A 474 2.68 29.31 25.69
CA HIS A 474 1.79 29.29 26.86
C HIS A 474 0.39 28.72 26.55
N GLY A 475 0.34 27.54 25.94
CA GLY A 475 -0.90 26.84 25.57
C GLY A 475 -1.44 27.21 24.18
N ALA A 476 -0.76 28.08 23.43
CA ALA A 476 -1.02 28.35 22.02
C ALA A 476 0.18 27.95 21.16
N ASN A 477 -0.05 27.41 19.97
CA ASN A 477 1.04 27.11 19.04
C ASN A 477 1.75 28.39 18.58
N TYR A 478 3.01 28.28 18.21
CA TYR A 478 3.76 29.36 17.58
C TYR A 478 3.26 29.62 16.17
N ARG A 479 3.46 30.85 15.69
CA ARG A 479 3.21 31.28 14.32
C ARG A 479 4.52 31.67 13.66
N TRP A 480 4.46 31.85 12.33
CA TRP A 480 5.62 32.27 11.53
C TRP A 480 6.33 33.51 12.10
N ASP A 481 5.54 34.52 12.50
CA ASP A 481 6.07 35.77 13.05
C ASP A 481 6.74 35.60 14.41
N ASP A 482 6.34 34.61 15.21
CA ASP A 482 6.97 34.32 16.51
C ASP A 482 8.43 33.88 16.33
N ALA A 483 8.77 33.29 15.17
CA ALA A 483 10.12 32.88 14.80
C ALA A 483 10.87 33.93 13.95
N PHE A 484 10.22 34.47 12.92
CA PHE A 484 10.90 35.14 11.81
C PHE A 484 10.53 36.61 11.60
N ALA A 485 9.76 37.23 12.50
CA ALA A 485 9.49 38.68 12.42
C ALA A 485 10.70 39.54 12.81
N ARG A 486 11.66 38.99 13.57
CA ARG A 486 12.93 39.63 13.90
C ARG A 486 13.96 39.43 12.78
N PRO A 487 15.01 40.28 12.71
CA PRO A 487 16.11 40.06 11.77
C PRO A 487 16.69 38.65 11.94
N THR A 488 16.87 37.95 10.83
CA THR A 488 17.38 36.57 10.80
C THR A 488 18.84 36.56 10.38
N SER A 489 19.58 35.51 10.76
CA SER A 489 20.87 35.23 10.14
C SER A 489 20.70 34.26 8.98
N ILE A 490 21.52 34.41 7.95
CA ILE A 490 21.47 33.56 6.75
C ILE A 490 22.75 32.74 6.71
N GLU A 491 22.59 31.43 6.67
CA GLU A 491 23.67 30.48 6.46
C GLU A 491 23.59 29.94 5.02
N PRO A 492 24.63 30.14 4.18
CA PRO A 492 24.66 29.55 2.86
C PRO A 492 24.86 28.04 2.94
N ILE A 493 24.11 27.28 2.13
CA ILE A 493 24.23 25.84 1.96
C ILE A 493 24.36 25.52 0.46
N PRO A 494 24.76 24.29 0.06
CA PRO A 494 24.76 23.91 -1.35
C PRO A 494 23.40 24.21 -2.00
N TYR A 495 23.42 25.00 -3.08
CA TYR A 495 22.23 25.38 -3.86
C TYR A 495 21.13 26.12 -3.08
N GLY A 496 21.46 26.72 -1.93
CA GLY A 496 20.43 27.18 -1.01
C GLY A 496 20.91 28.08 0.12
N ASN A 497 20.04 28.26 1.11
CA ASN A 497 20.38 28.87 2.40
C ASN A 497 19.44 28.38 3.50
N ILE A 498 19.88 28.52 4.75
CA ILE A 498 19.02 28.41 5.93
C ILE A 498 18.93 29.79 6.58
N ARG A 499 17.70 30.26 6.77
CA ARG A 499 17.39 31.48 7.49
C ARG A 499 17.08 31.16 8.95
N TRP A 500 18.01 31.44 9.85
CA TRP A 500 17.90 31.14 11.27
C TRP A 500 17.16 32.25 12.03
N ALA A 501 16.23 31.85 12.89
CA ALA A 501 15.52 32.74 13.81
C ALA A 501 16.47 33.43 14.79
N ASP A 502 16.19 34.69 15.12
CA ASP A 502 16.96 35.45 16.11
C ASP A 502 16.84 34.82 17.49
N ALA A 503 17.92 34.83 18.29
CA ALA A 503 17.90 34.24 19.62
C ALA A 503 16.88 34.88 20.57
N ALA A 504 16.41 36.11 20.30
CA ALA A 504 15.36 36.80 21.05
C ALA A 504 13.95 36.64 20.45
N SER A 505 13.78 35.76 19.45
CA SER A 505 12.46 35.37 18.93
C SER A 505 11.70 34.55 19.98
N GLY A 506 10.36 34.68 20.00
CA GLY A 506 9.51 34.08 21.04
C GLY A 506 9.51 32.55 21.05
N VAL A 507 9.93 31.92 19.95
CA VAL A 507 10.15 30.47 19.89
C VAL A 507 11.27 29.98 20.82
N PHE A 508 12.13 30.87 21.34
CA PHE A 508 13.22 30.53 22.25
C PHE A 508 12.94 30.88 23.73
N ASP A 509 11.73 31.36 24.07
CA ASP A 509 11.39 31.76 25.43
C ASP A 509 11.64 30.64 26.47
N SER A 510 11.42 29.37 26.08
CA SER A 510 11.68 28.23 26.97
C SER A 510 13.16 27.98 27.24
N ARG A 511 14.01 28.14 26.23
CA ARG A 511 15.47 28.04 26.39
C ARG A 511 15.95 29.10 27.37
N ASP A 512 15.43 30.31 27.26
CA ASP A 512 15.83 31.44 28.09
C ASP A 512 15.31 31.30 29.52
N ALA A 513 14.14 30.68 29.73
CA ALA A 513 13.61 30.35 31.05
C ALA A 513 14.42 29.28 31.80
N CYS A 514 15.27 28.52 31.12
CA CYS A 514 16.07 27.43 31.70
C CYS A 514 17.51 27.78 32.00
N ARG A 515 17.94 28.99 31.66
CA ARG A 515 19.25 29.54 31.99
C ARG A 515 19.14 30.38 33.25
#